data_AF-A0A3A9K9P7-F1
#
_entry.id   AF-A0A3A9K9P7-F1
#
_cell.length_a   1.000
_cell.length_b   1.000
_cell.length_c   1.000
_cell.angle_alpha   90.00
_cell.angle_beta   90.00
_cell.angle_gamma   90.00
#
_symmetry.space_group_name_H-M   'P 1'
#
loop_
_entity.id
_entity.type
_entity.pdbx_description
1 polymer ?
#
loop_
_entity_poly.entity_id
_entity_poly.type
_entity_poly.pdbx_seq_one_letter_code
_entity_poly.pdbx_strand_id
1 'polypeptide(L)'
;MFWTSTRKKKVLEATLAECPICNEANEVSLWNQLVCDTYGDHSPDIRTAALNKKNTFPYQCPTCFKGFSAHRIKFSKSNENGSFETQEFTSS
;
A
#
# COMPACT_ATOMS: atom_id res chain seq x y z
N MET A 1 -6.75 -17.20 -22.77
CA MET A 1 -6.49 -16.85 -21.35
C MET A 1 -5.30 -15.89 -21.26
N PHE A 2 -5.48 -14.56 -21.33
CA PHE A 2 -4.35 -13.59 -21.33
C PHE A 2 -4.60 -12.32 -20.47
N TRP A 3 -5.64 -12.30 -19.63
CA TRP A 3 -6.04 -11.10 -18.86
C TRP A 3 -5.41 -10.97 -17.47
N THR A 4 -4.65 -11.96 -17.01
CA THR A 4 -4.09 -11.96 -15.63
C THR A 4 -2.70 -11.33 -15.53
N SER A 5 -1.98 -11.16 -16.65
CA SER A 5 -0.60 -10.66 -16.64
C SER A 5 -0.50 -9.15 -16.43
N THR A 6 -1.47 -8.37 -16.92
CA THR A 6 -1.44 -6.90 -16.83
C THR A 6 -1.63 -6.41 -15.39
N ARG A 7 -2.50 -7.06 -14.62
CA ARG A 7 -2.72 -6.70 -13.21
C ARG A 7 -1.49 -7.00 -12.34
N LYS A 8 -0.80 -8.12 -12.60
CA LYS A 8 0.42 -8.48 -11.87
C LYS A 8 1.53 -7.44 -12.07
N LYS A 9 1.76 -7.02 -13.31
CA LYS A 9 2.74 -5.96 -13.63
C LYS A 9 2.40 -4.66 -12.91
N LYS A 10 1.14 -4.20 -12.98
CA LYS A 10 0.69 -2.97 -12.29
C LYS A 10 0.94 -2.99 -10.78
N VAL A 11 0.70 -4.11 -10.10
CA VAL A 11 0.91 -4.21 -8.64
C VAL A 11 2.40 -4.25 -8.29
N LEU A 12 3.22 -4.97 -9.07
CA LEU A 12 4.66 -5.03 -8.83
C LEU A 12 5.36 -3.69 -9.10
N GLU A 13 4.90 -2.94 -10.09
CA GLU A 13 5.41 -1.62 -10.47
C GLU A 13 4.77 -0.46 -9.69
N ALA A 14 3.84 -0.73 -8.78
CA ALA A 14 3.22 0.30 -7.98
C ALA A 14 4.17 0.82 -6.90
N THR A 15 4.20 2.14 -6.75
CA THR A 15 4.99 2.85 -5.73
C THR A 15 4.15 3.23 -4.51
N LEU A 16 2.83 3.37 -4.69
CA LEU A 16 1.88 3.77 -3.66
C LEU A 16 0.87 2.66 -3.36
N ALA A 17 0.55 2.53 -2.08
CA ALA A 17 -0.46 1.65 -1.53
C ALA A 17 -1.51 2.49 -0.77
N GLU A 18 -2.76 2.41 -1.24
CA GLU A 18 -3.91 3.12 -0.68
C GLU A 18 -4.66 2.23 0.32
N CYS A 19 -4.89 2.77 1.51
CA CYS A 19 -5.67 2.10 2.54
C CYS A 19 -7.15 2.03 2.14
N PRO A 20 -7.82 0.86 2.24
CA PRO A 20 -9.23 0.75 1.91
C PRO A 20 -10.20 1.42 2.91
N ILE A 21 -9.68 1.95 4.02
CA ILE A 21 -10.50 2.62 5.07
C ILE A 21 -10.28 4.12 5.09
N CYS A 22 -9.04 4.58 5.28
CA CYS A 22 -8.76 6.02 5.31
C CYS A 22 -8.52 6.62 3.92
N ASN A 23 -8.42 5.80 2.87
CA ASN A 23 -8.09 6.22 1.49
C ASN A 23 -6.76 6.97 1.37
N GLU A 24 -5.91 6.92 2.40
CA GLU A 24 -4.59 7.54 2.36
C GLU A 24 -3.64 6.69 1.50
N ALA A 25 -3.03 7.31 0.50
CA ALA A 25 -2.03 6.70 -0.36
C ALA A 25 -0.63 6.94 0.23
N ASN A 26 -0.01 5.87 0.72
CA ASN A 26 1.34 5.91 1.28
C ASN A 26 2.30 5.08 0.43
N GLU A 27 3.60 5.33 0.57
CA GLU A 27 4.61 4.56 -0.14
C GLU A 27 4.61 3.09 0.28
N VAL A 28 4.71 2.20 -0.71
CA VAL A 28 4.83 0.75 -0.50
C VAL A 28 5.98 0.40 0.44
N SER A 29 7.10 1.14 0.33
CA SER A 29 8.27 0.98 1.20
C SER A 29 7.91 1.18 2.67
N LEU A 30 7.06 2.15 2.99
CA LEU A 30 6.68 2.47 4.36
C LEU A 30 5.79 1.38 4.96
N TRP A 31 4.87 0.81 4.17
CA TRP A 31 4.10 -0.37 4.59
C TRP A 31 5.00 -1.58 4.87
N ASN A 32 5.97 -1.85 3.98
CA ASN A 32 6.91 -2.96 4.17
C ASN A 32 7.82 -2.73 5.39
N GLN A 33 8.26 -1.49 5.62
CA GLN A 33 9.09 -1.13 6.76
C GLN A 33 8.36 -1.35 8.08
N LEU A 34 7.09 -0.90 8.19
CA LEU A 34 6.28 -1.16 9.40
C LEU A 34 6.14 -2.65 9.70
N VAL A 35 5.94 -3.44 8.66
CA VAL A 35 5.83 -4.88 8.81
C VAL A 35 7.16 -5.50 9.23
N CYS A 36 8.27 -5.08 8.64
CA CYS A 36 9.61 -5.53 9.02
C CYS A 36 9.95 -5.14 10.46
N ASP A 37 9.59 -3.92 10.88
CA ASP A 37 9.79 -3.45 12.26
C ASP A 37 8.98 -4.28 13.27
N THR A 38 7.76 -4.70 12.89
CA THR A 38 6.88 -5.48 13.76
C THR A 38 7.20 -6.97 13.80
N TYR A 39 7.53 -7.58 12.65
CA TYR A 39 7.63 -9.04 12.48
C TYR A 39 9.03 -9.54 12.05
N GLY A 40 9.97 -8.63 11.79
CA GLY A 40 11.35 -8.91 11.37
C GLY A 40 11.52 -9.08 9.86
N ASP A 41 12.77 -9.32 9.44
CA ASP A 41 13.22 -9.40 8.03
C ASP A 41 12.58 -10.54 7.21
N HIS A 42 11.92 -11.51 7.86
CA HIS A 42 11.20 -12.59 7.17
C HIS A 42 9.84 -12.17 6.60
N SER A 43 9.49 -10.90 6.75
CA SER A 43 8.22 -10.33 6.33
C SER A 43 8.05 -10.28 4.81
N PRO A 44 6.90 -10.70 4.27
CA PRO A 44 6.66 -10.65 2.83
C PRO A 44 6.42 -9.23 2.32
N ASP A 45 6.94 -8.90 1.14
CA ASP A 45 6.62 -7.63 0.45
C ASP A 45 5.12 -7.56 0.16
N ILE A 46 4.51 -6.44 0.53
CA ILE A 46 3.07 -6.17 0.41
C ILE A 46 2.53 -6.33 -1.01
N ARG A 47 3.32 -6.03 -2.06
CA ARG A 47 2.91 -6.20 -3.47
C ARG A 47 2.84 -7.69 -3.80
N THR A 48 3.86 -8.46 -3.42
CA THR A 48 3.87 -9.92 -3.64
C THR A 48 2.73 -10.60 -2.88
N ALA A 49 2.46 -10.18 -1.65
CA ALA A 49 1.37 -10.66 -0.85
C ALA A 49 0.00 -10.32 -1.45
N ALA A 50 -0.15 -9.14 -2.05
CA ALA A 50 -1.40 -8.74 -2.70
C ALA A 50 -1.76 -9.61 -3.91
N LEU A 51 -0.76 -10.17 -4.60
CA LEU A 51 -0.97 -11.10 -5.71
C LEU A 51 -1.41 -12.49 -5.25
N ASN A 52 -1.10 -12.86 -4.01
CA ASN A 52 -1.47 -14.15 -3.43
C ASN A 52 -2.68 -13.99 -2.50
N LYS A 53 -3.89 -14.25 -3.01
CA LYS A 53 -5.13 -14.19 -2.19
C LYS A 53 -5.15 -15.15 -1.00
N LYS A 54 -4.31 -16.20 -1.00
CA LYS A 54 -4.17 -17.12 0.15
C LYS A 54 -3.26 -16.55 1.23
N ASN A 55 -2.54 -15.46 0.94
CA ASN A 55 -1.72 -14.77 1.93
C ASN A 55 -2.62 -13.98 2.89
N THR A 56 -2.62 -14.39 4.15
CA THR A 56 -3.35 -13.77 5.27
C THR A 56 -2.44 -12.96 6.17
N PHE A 57 -1.21 -12.67 5.74
CA PHE A 57 -0.24 -11.91 6.51
C PHE A 57 -0.82 -10.50 6.82
N PRO A 58 -0.72 -10.04 8.08
CA PRO A 58 -1.29 -8.77 8.49
C PRO A 58 -0.40 -7.59 8.08
N TYR A 59 -0.98 -6.63 7.36
CA TYR A 59 -0.33 -5.36 7.02
C TYR A 59 -1.04 -4.21 7.73
N GLN A 60 -0.29 -3.39 8.46
CA GLN A 60 -0.85 -2.25 9.16
C GLN A 60 -0.75 -0.99 8.30
N CYS A 61 -1.86 -0.24 8.22
CA CYS A 61 -1.85 1.08 7.57
C CYS A 61 -1.06 2.08 8.43
N PRO A 62 -0.14 2.86 7.83
CA PRO A 62 0.66 3.84 8.57
C PRO A 62 -0.13 5.03 9.10
N THR A 63 -1.27 5.35 8.52
CA THR A 63 -2.06 6.54 8.86
C THR A 63 -3.14 6.24 9.89
N CYS A 64 -3.92 5.18 9.67
CA CYS A 64 -5.05 4.82 10.53
C CYS A 64 -4.77 3.62 11.45
N PHE A 65 -3.57 3.03 11.37
CA PHE A 65 -3.09 1.92 12.21
C PHE A 65 -3.96 0.65 12.20
N LYS A 66 -4.91 0.55 11.26
CA LYS A 66 -5.75 -0.64 11.08
C LYS A 66 -5.01 -1.72 10.29
N GLY A 67 -5.26 -2.98 10.65
CA GLY A 67 -4.69 -4.15 9.98
C GLY A 67 -5.54 -4.64 8.81
N PHE A 68 -4.89 -4.98 7.70
CA PHE A 68 -5.51 -5.46 6.47
C PHE A 68 -4.70 -6.59 5.83
N SER A 69 -5.37 -7.41 5.04
CA SER A 69 -4.69 -8.34 4.13
C SER A 69 -4.28 -7.59 2.85
N ALA A 70 -3.08 -7.86 2.35
CA ALA A 70 -2.52 -7.17 1.18
C ALA A 70 -3.42 -7.21 -0.07
N HIS A 71 -4.21 -8.27 -0.27
CA HIS A 71 -5.10 -8.38 -1.43
C HIS A 71 -6.26 -7.36 -1.45
N ARG A 72 -6.54 -6.70 -0.32
CA ARG A 72 -7.56 -5.64 -0.19
C ARG A 72 -7.00 -4.24 -0.39
N ILE A 73 -5.69 -4.11 -0.39
CA ILE A 73 -4.99 -2.83 -0.53
C ILE A 73 -4.96 -2.48 -2.02
N LYS A 74 -5.23 -1.22 -2.34
CA LYS A 74 -5.19 -0.74 -3.72
C LYS A 74 -3.79 -0.22 -4.01
N PHE A 75 -3.28 -0.54 -5.19
CA PHE A 75 -1.94 -0.17 -5.62
C PHE A 75 -2.03 0.77 -6.80
N SER A 76 -1.36 1.90 -6.67
CA SER A 76 -1.31 2.95 -7.69
C SER A 76 0.14 3.29 -7.99
N LYS A 77 0.41 3.61 -9.26
CA LYS A 77 1.70 4.21 -9.63
C LYS A 77 1.60 5.70 -9.30
N SER A 78 2.63 6.27 -8.69
CA SER A 78 2.78 7.73 -8.64
C SER A 78 2.67 8.23 -10.08
N ASN A 79 1.58 8.93 -10.36
CA ASN A 79 1.44 9.71 -11.57
C ASN A 79 1.64 11.14 -11.07
N GLU A 80 2.72 11.78 -11.48
CA GLU A 80 3.04 13.17 -11.12
C GLU A 80 2.03 14.14 -11.75
N ASN A 81 0.77 14.08 -11.34
CA ASN A 81 -0.29 14.99 -11.75
C ASN A 81 -1.32 15.10 -10.63
N GLY A 82 -1.20 16.18 -9.84
CA GLY A 82 -2.34 16.80 -9.18
C GLY A 82 -2.31 16.87 -7.65
N SER A 83 -1.84 18.02 -7.16
CA SER A 83 -2.43 18.73 -6.01
C SER A 83 -2.12 18.20 -4.61
N PHE A 84 -0.89 18.45 -4.18
CA PHE A 84 -0.61 18.80 -2.79
C PHE A 84 -1.23 20.19 -2.53
N GLU A 85 -2.48 20.24 -2.06
CA GLU A 85 -2.95 21.42 -1.34
C GLU A 85 -2.36 21.36 0.07
N THR A 86 -1.19 21.98 0.23
CA THR A 86 -0.82 22.55 1.52
C THR A 86 -1.82 23.67 1.80
N GLN A 87 -2.74 23.46 2.72
CA GLN A 87 -3.33 24.60 3.41
C GLN A 87 -2.57 24.76 4.72
N GLU A 88 -1.53 25.57 4.65
CA GLU A 88 -0.92 26.23 5.78
C GLU A 88 -1.96 27.05 6.54
N PHE A 89 -1.91 26.93 7.87
CA PHE A 89 -2.19 27.96 8.88
C PHE A 89 -3.39 28.90 8.68
N THR A 90 -4.34 28.86 9.63
CA THR A 90 -4.60 29.98 10.57
C THR A 90 -5.67 29.61 11.61
N SER A 91 -5.60 30.27 12.77
CA SER A 91 -6.63 30.45 13.82
C SER A 91 -6.45 29.53 15.05
N SER A 92 -6.30 30.03 16.29
CA SER A 92 -6.61 31.35 16.88
C SER A 92 -5.67 31.67 18.06
#